data_AF-B8YIA4-F1
#
_entry.id   AF-B8YIA4-F1
#
_cell.length_a   1.000
_cell.length_b   1.000
_cell.length_c   1.000
_cell.angle_alpha   90.00
_cell.angle_beta   90.00
_cell.angle_gamma   90.00
#
_symmetry.space_group_name_H-M   'P 1'
#
loop_
_entity.id
_entity.type
_entity.pdbx_description
1 polymer ?
#
loop_
_entity_poly.entity_id
_entity_poly.type
_entity_poly.pdbx_seq_one_letter_code
_entity_poly.pdbx_strand_id
1 'polypeptide(L)' 'HATTANTSVLGYHIPKDTVVFVNQWSVNHDPVKWPNPENFDPARFLDKDGLINKDLTSRVMIFSVGKRRCIG' A
#
# COMPACT_ATOMS: atom_id res chain seq x y z
N HIS A 1 -11.89 0.05 -9.96
CA HIS A 1 -10.77 0.05 -10.93
C HIS A 1 -11.02 -1.05 -11.96
N ALA A 2 -10.46 -0.96 -13.16
CA ALA A 2 -10.58 -2.02 -14.17
C ALA A 2 -9.31 -2.11 -15.04
N THR A 3 -9.03 -3.29 -15.59
CA THR A 3 -7.94 -3.52 -16.56
C THR A 3 -8.31 -2.95 -17.94
N THR A 4 -7.38 -2.29 -18.62
CA THR A 4 -7.63 -1.70 -19.97
C THR A 4 -7.21 -2.63 -21.11
N ALA A 5 -6.51 -3.72 -20.81
CA ALA A 5 -6.08 -4.76 -21.73
C ALA A 5 -5.87 -6.08 -20.96
N ASN A 6 -5.75 -7.19 -21.69
CA ASN A 6 -5.29 -8.45 -21.13
C ASN A 6 -3.90 -8.26 -20.52
N THR A 7 -3.68 -8.75 -19.32
CA THR A 7 -2.41 -8.58 -18.61
C THR A 7 -2.14 -9.75 -17.66
N SER A 8 -1.07 -9.66 -16.88
CA SER A 8 -0.75 -10.61 -15.83
C SER A 8 -0.11 -9.94 -14.62
N VAL A 9 -0.45 -10.41 -13.41
CA VAL A 9 0.15 -9.98 -12.15
C VAL A 9 0.53 -11.22 -11.34
N LEU A 10 1.78 -11.28 -10.85
CA LEU A 10 2.32 -12.44 -10.12
C LEU A 10 2.10 -13.78 -10.84
N GLY A 11 2.15 -13.79 -12.17
CA GLY A 11 1.95 -14.98 -13.01
C GLY A 11 0.48 -15.32 -13.34
N TYR A 12 -0.49 -14.66 -12.71
CA TYR A 12 -1.92 -14.88 -13.02
C TYR A 12 -2.36 -14.06 -14.21
N HIS A 13 -3.00 -14.69 -15.19
CA HIS A 13 -3.62 -14.00 -16.33
C HIS A 13 -4.89 -13.26 -15.89
N ILE A 14 -5.02 -12.00 -16.30
CA ILE A 14 -6.16 -11.14 -16.00
C ILE A 14 -6.73 -10.59 -17.32
N PRO A 15 -7.95 -10.97 -17.72
CA PRO A 15 -8.58 -10.46 -18.93
C PRO A 15 -8.80 -8.95 -18.90
N LYS A 16 -8.87 -8.34 -20.08
CA LYS A 16 -9.32 -6.96 -20.28
C LYS A 16 -10.70 -6.73 -19.63
N ASP A 17 -10.95 -5.50 -19.18
CA ASP A 17 -12.22 -5.03 -18.61
C ASP A 17 -12.61 -5.74 -17.28
N THR A 18 -11.68 -6.46 -16.65
CA THR A 18 -11.88 -7.09 -15.33
C THR A 18 -11.92 -6.03 -14.23
N VAL A 19 -12.95 -6.08 -13.37
CA VAL A 19 -13.03 -5.22 -12.18
C VAL A 19 -11.98 -5.64 -11.16
N VAL A 20 -11.23 -4.66 -10.64
CA VAL A 20 -10.15 -4.86 -9.69
C VAL A 20 -10.37 -4.03 -8.43
N PHE A 21 -10.11 -4.66 -7.27
CA PHE A 21 -9.99 -4.00 -5.97
C PHE A 21 -8.54 -4.05 -5.49
N VAL A 22 -8.01 -2.91 -5.05
CA VAL A 22 -6.66 -2.82 -4.46
C VAL A 22 -6.81 -2.79 -2.94
N ASN A 23 -6.29 -3.81 -2.27
CA ASN A 23 -6.40 -3.92 -0.81
C ASN A 23 -5.28 -3.14 -0.11
N GLN A 24 -5.50 -1.84 0.06
CA GLN A 24 -4.58 -0.95 0.78
C GLN A 24 -4.48 -1.30 2.26
N TRP A 25 -5.58 -1.74 2.88
CA TRP A 25 -5.61 -2.14 4.29
C TRP A 25 -4.61 -3.27 4.56
N SER A 26 -4.60 -4.30 3.71
CA SER A 26 -3.65 -5.42 3.82
C SER A 26 -2.19 -4.98 3.69
N VAL A 27 -1.87 -3.92 2.95
CA VAL A 27 -0.49 -3.39 2.90
C VAL A 27 -0.12 -2.74 4.23
N ASN A 28 -1.04 -2.00 4.85
CA ASN A 28 -0.80 -1.24 6.08
C ASN A 28 -0.88 -2.11 7.35
N HIS A 29 -1.47 -3.30 7.28
CA HIS A 29 -1.60 -4.25 8.39
C HIS A 29 -0.82 -5.57 8.16
N ASP A 30 0.06 -5.62 7.16
CA ASP A 30 0.94 -6.77 6.93
C ASP A 30 1.92 -6.95 8.11
N PRO A 31 1.85 -8.04 8.90
CA PRO A 31 2.70 -8.23 10.07
C PRO A 31 4.18 -8.39 9.74
N VAL A 32 4.54 -8.70 8.48
CA VAL A 32 5.93 -8.76 8.03
C VAL A 32 6.51 -7.36 7.81
N LYS A 33 5.68 -6.40 7.40
CA LYS A 33 6.11 -5.00 7.15
C LYS A 33 5.92 -4.11 8.37
N TRP A 34 4.94 -4.43 9.19
CA TRP A 34 4.41 -3.59 10.25
C TRP A 34 4.35 -4.37 11.56
N PRO A 35 5.33 -4.19 12.48
CA PRO A 35 5.24 -4.78 13.81
C PRO A 35 3.99 -4.28 14.53
N ASN A 36 3.29 -5.19 15.22
CA ASN A 36 2.05 -4.93 15.95
C ASN A 36 1.01 -4.13 15.14
N PRO A 37 0.56 -4.65 13.97
CA PRO A 37 -0.22 -3.86 13.01
C PRO A 37 -1.59 -3.40 13.53
N GLU A 38 -2.15 -4.10 14.52
CA GLU A 38 -3.43 -3.77 15.15
C GLU A 38 -3.32 -2.72 16.26
N ASN A 39 -2.09 -2.35 16.66
CA ASN A 39 -1.87 -1.35 17.70
C ASN A 39 -1.70 0.04 17.10
N PHE A 40 -2.43 1.01 17.63
CA PHE A 40 -2.21 2.42 17.30
C PHE A 40 -0.98 2.95 18.02
N ASP A 41 0.15 2.97 17.33
CA ASP A 41 1.44 3.46 17.84
C ASP A 41 2.05 4.51 16.89
N PRO A 42 1.89 5.81 17.17
CA PRO A 42 2.52 6.87 16.39
C PRO A 42 4.06 6.84 16.41
N ALA A 43 4.66 6.35 17.51
CA ALA A 43 6.10 6.35 17.68
C ALA A 43 6.80 5.38 16.72
N ARG A 44 6.06 4.42 16.14
CA ARG A 44 6.57 3.53 15.10
C ARG A 44 7.19 4.26 13.91
N PHE A 45 6.77 5.49 13.63
CA PHE A 45 7.27 6.31 12.52
C PHE A 45 8.47 7.19 12.87
N LEU A 46 8.97 7.12 14.10
CA LEU A 46 10.11 7.89 14.56
C LEU A 46 11.41 7.05 14.47
N ASP A 47 12.53 7.72 14.20
CA ASP A 47 13.86 7.15 14.35
C ASP A 47 14.39 7.32 15.80
N LYS A 48 15.66 6.93 16.01
CA LYS A 48 16.29 6.95 17.34
C LYS A 48 16.48 8.35 17.91
N ASP A 49 16.50 9.36 17.05
CA ASP A 49 16.67 10.76 17.43
C ASP A 49 15.31 11.47 17.58
N GLY A 50 14.21 10.74 17.41
CA GLY A 50 12.85 11.25 17.47
C GLY A 50 12.40 12.01 16.21
N LEU A 51 13.15 11.90 15.11
CA LEU A 51 12.77 12.48 13.82
C LEU A 51 11.93 11.49 13.01
N ILE A 52 11.20 11.99 12.01
CA ILE A 52 10.37 11.14 11.15
C ILE A 52 11.25 10.26 10.26
N ASN A 53 11.09 8.94 10.37
CA ASN A 53 11.70 7.98 9.47
C ASN A 53 10.96 7.97 8.12
N LYS A 54 11.45 8.74 7.15
CA LYS A 54 10.86 8.87 5.80
C LYS A 54 10.76 7.53 5.05
N ASP A 55 11.71 6.62 5.26
CA ASP A 55 11.69 5.30 4.62
C ASP A 55 10.55 4.42 5.12
N LEU A 56 10.11 4.63 6.37
CA LEU A 56 8.96 3.92 6.92
C LEU A 56 7.66 4.65 6.59
N THR A 57 7.60 5.98 6.74
CA THR A 57 6.41 6.78 6.45
C THR A 57 5.95 6.63 4.99
N SER A 58 6.89 6.56 4.04
CA SER A 58 6.59 6.38 2.62
C SER A 58 6.04 4.99 2.25
N ARG A 59 6.07 4.02 3.17
CA ARG A 59 5.49 2.68 2.97
C ARG A 59 3.99 2.61 3.26
N VAL A 60 3.43 3.63 3.90
CA VAL A 60 1.98 3.72 4.12
C VAL A 60 1.28 3.92 2.78
N MET A 61 0.41 2.99 2.42
CA MET A 61 -0.39 3.08 1.19
C MET A 61 -1.81 3.47 1.53
N ILE A 62 -2.14 4.76 1.46
CA ILE A 62 -3.49 5.28 1.72
C ILE A 62 -4.04 6.16 0.58
N PHE A 63 -3.16 6.67 -0.26
CA PHE A 63 -3.50 7.54 -1.39
C PHE A 63 -3.43 6.83 -2.75
N SER A 64 -3.43 5.50 -2.75
CA SER A 64 -3.19 4.66 -3.92
C SER A 64 -1.85 4.99 -4.61
N VAL A 65 -1.60 4.43 -5.79
CA VAL A 65 -0.39 4.66 -6.60
C VAL A 65 -0.73 4.68 -8.09
N GLY A 66 0.22 5.12 -8.91
CA GLY A 66 0.09 5.11 -10.38
C GLY A 66 -0.88 6.16 -10.93
N LYS A 67 -1.43 5.90 -12.11
CA LYS A 67 -2.22 6.87 -12.91
C LYS A 67 -3.49 7.39 -12.23
N ARG A 68 -4.01 6.67 -11.22
CA ARG A 68 -5.26 6.98 -10.53
C ARG A 68 -5.06 7.21 -9.02
N ARG A 69 -3.86 7.63 -8.61
CA ARG A 69 -3.57 8.06 -7.24
C ARG A 69 -4.37 9.32 -6.86
N CYS A 70 -4.51 9.59 -5.56
CA CYS A 70 -5.07 10.84 -5.05
C CYS A 70 -4.31 12.06 -5.60
N ILE A 71 -5.04 13.14 -5.89
CA ILE A 71 -4.52 14.43 -6.39
C ILE A 71 -4.42 15.51 -5.30
N GLY A 72 -5.05 15.28 -4.15
CA GLY A 72 -4.94 16.12 -2.95
C GLY A 72 -3.74 15.73 -2.10
#